data_AF-A0A258HCE3-F1
#
_entry.id   AF-A0A258HCE3-F1
#
_cell.length_a   1.000
_cell.length_b   1.000
_cell.length_c   1.000
_cell.angle_alpha   90.00
_cell.angle_beta   90.00
_cell.angle_gamma   90.00
#
_symmetry.space_group_name_H-M   'P 1'
#
loop_
_entity.id
_entity.type
_entity.pdbx_description
1 polymer ?
#
loop_
_entity_poly.entity_id
_entity_poly.type
_entity_poly.pdbx_seq_one_letter_code
_entity_poly.pdbx_strand_id
1 'polypeptide(L)'
;IGFLTILGYSLYDTVVVFDKVRENTSEDGVESRRTFAQSVNLAVNQTLVRSINTSIVAVLPTASILLIGSVLLGAGTLRDIALALTVGTIVGTYSSIFLAAPLYVHLRQNEPEVKKQGSRPRVARTESGAVR
;
A
#
# COMPACT_ATOMS: atom_id res chain seq x y z
N ILE A 1 17.98 -14.36 8.85
CA ILE A 1 16.57 -14.54 9.26
C ILE A 1 15.81 -13.21 9.17
N GLY A 2 16.24 -12.13 9.84
CA GLY A 2 15.55 -10.83 9.81
C GLY A 2 15.23 -10.29 8.40
N PHE A 3 16.15 -10.48 7.43
CA PHE A 3 15.94 -10.09 6.03
C PHE A 3 14.82 -10.88 5.33
N LEU A 4 14.74 -12.20 5.56
CA LEU A 4 13.69 -13.04 4.97
C LEU A 4 12.31 -12.72 5.58
N THR A 5 12.28 -12.47 6.89
CA THR A 5 11.06 -12.08 7.60
C THR A 5 10.49 -10.78 7.05
N ILE A 6 11.34 -9.78 6.81
CA ILE A 6 10.84 -8.53 6.23
C ILE A 6 10.40 -8.70 4.78
N LEU A 7 11.14 -9.46 3.97
CA LEU A 7 10.75 -9.71 2.58
C LEU A 7 9.35 -10.33 2.52
N GLY A 8 9.05 -11.33 3.37
CA GLY A 8 7.71 -11.91 3.46
C GLY A 8 6.64 -10.90 3.85
N TYR A 9 6.92 -10.06 4.86
CA TYR A 9 5.99 -9.02 5.31
C TYR A 9 5.72 -7.96 4.22
N SER A 10 6.79 -7.43 3.61
CA SER A 10 6.69 -6.40 2.56
C SER A 10 5.97 -6.91 1.33
N LEU A 11 6.17 -8.17 0.94
CA LEU A 11 5.46 -8.79 -0.17
C LEU A 11 3.97 -8.97 0.15
N TYR A 12 3.62 -9.40 1.37
CA TYR A 12 2.22 -9.54 1.77
C TYR A 12 1.47 -8.21 1.66
N ASP A 13 2.04 -7.13 2.21
CA ASP A 13 1.41 -5.80 2.16
C ASP A 13 1.29 -5.30 0.70
N THR A 14 2.31 -5.53 -0.12
CA THR A 14 2.28 -5.19 -1.56
C THR A 14 1.19 -5.95 -2.31
N VAL A 15 1.10 -7.27 -2.15
CA VAL A 15 0.11 -8.11 -2.87
C VAL A 15 -1.32 -7.70 -2.54
N VAL A 16 -1.63 -7.39 -1.28
CA VAL A 16 -2.98 -6.95 -0.87
C VAL A 16 -3.38 -5.63 -1.53
N VAL A 17 -2.47 -4.66 -1.61
CA VAL A 17 -2.72 -3.38 -2.28
C VAL A 17 -2.90 -3.59 -3.79
N PHE A 18 -1.99 -4.34 -4.42
CA PHE A 18 -2.06 -4.63 -5.85
C PHE A 18 -3.34 -5.38 -6.24
N ASP A 19 -3.78 -6.35 -5.42
CA ASP A 19 -5.00 -7.09 -5.68
C ASP A 19 -6.23 -6.19 -5.62
N LYS A 20 -6.30 -5.28 -4.64
CA LYS A 20 -7.41 -4.31 -4.57
C LYS A 20 -7.40 -3.31 -5.73
N VAL A 21 -6.23 -2.86 -6.16
CA VAL A 21 -6.09 -1.98 -7.34
C VAL A 21 -6.58 -2.70 -8.59
N ARG A 22 -6.20 -3.98 -8.76
CA ARG A 22 -6.67 -4.81 -9.86
C ARG A 22 -8.17 -5.04 -9.81
N GLU A 23 -8.71 -5.40 -8.65
CA GLU A 23 -10.13 -5.66 -8.43
C GLU A 23 -10.96 -4.43 -8.82
N ASN A 24 -10.72 -3.27 -8.20
CA ASN A 24 -11.47 -2.05 -8.48
C ASN A 24 -11.38 -1.62 -9.95
N THR A 25 -10.22 -1.80 -10.59
CA THR A 25 -10.03 -1.40 -11.99
C THR A 25 -10.66 -2.40 -12.96
N SER A 26 -10.76 -3.68 -12.58
CA SER A 26 -11.44 -4.71 -13.36
C SER A 26 -12.96 -4.70 -13.19
N GLU A 27 -13.46 -4.41 -11.99
CA GLU A 27 -14.88 -4.20 -11.71
C GLU A 27 -15.40 -2.91 -12.34
N ASP A 28 -14.57 -1.86 -12.37
CA ASP A 28 -14.89 -0.59 -13.02
C ASP A 28 -14.79 -0.64 -14.56
N GLY A 29 -15.11 -1.77 -15.20
CA GLY A 29 -15.04 -1.97 -16.65
C GLY A 29 -15.86 -1.00 -17.53
N VAL A 30 -16.25 -1.41 -18.74
CA VAL A 30 -16.87 -0.53 -19.75
C VAL A 30 -18.09 0.27 -19.24
N GLU A 31 -18.80 -0.29 -18.25
CA GLU A 31 -20.02 0.24 -17.59
C GLU A 31 -19.75 1.23 -16.43
N SER A 32 -18.51 1.36 -15.93
CA SER A 32 -18.28 2.22 -14.76
C SER A 32 -18.23 3.70 -15.10
N ARG A 33 -18.88 4.49 -14.24
CA ARG A 33 -18.85 5.96 -14.27
C ARG A 33 -17.52 6.54 -13.79
N ARG A 34 -16.61 5.71 -13.26
CA ARG A 34 -15.30 6.11 -12.75
C ARG A 34 -14.23 6.01 -13.84
N THR A 35 -13.31 6.97 -13.83
CA THR A 35 -12.09 6.88 -14.64
C THR A 35 -11.11 5.89 -14.00
N PHE A 36 -10.24 5.27 -14.80
CA PHE A 36 -9.17 4.39 -14.32
C PHE A 36 -8.39 4.98 -13.13
N ALA A 37 -8.04 6.27 -13.20
CA ALA A 37 -7.33 6.98 -12.12
C ALA A 37 -8.17 7.08 -10.82
N GLN A 38 -9.49 7.23 -10.91
CA GLN A 38 -10.37 7.24 -9.75
C GLN A 38 -10.49 5.85 -9.11
N SER A 39 -10.53 4.78 -9.91
CA SER A 39 -10.57 3.39 -9.45
C SER A 39 -9.29 3.03 -8.69
N VAL A 40 -8.14 3.43 -9.23
CA VAL A 40 -6.83 3.27 -8.57
C VAL A 40 -6.79 4.04 -7.25
N ASN A 41 -7.21 5.31 -7.23
CA ASN A 41 -7.25 6.10 -6.00
C ASN A 41 -8.20 5.52 -4.94
N LEU A 42 -9.34 4.97 -5.37
CA LEU A 42 -10.28 4.30 -4.47
C LEU A 42 -9.66 3.04 -3.87
N ALA A 43 -8.93 2.26 -4.65
CA ALA A 43 -8.26 1.04 -4.17
C ALA A 43 -7.18 1.35 -3.14
N VAL A 44 -6.39 2.40 -3.37
CA VAL A 44 -5.43 2.90 -2.38
C VAL A 44 -6.17 3.28 -1.10
N ASN A 45 -7.22 4.12 -1.18
CA ASN A 45 -7.97 4.54 -0.01
C ASN A 45 -8.58 3.38 0.79
N GLN A 46 -9.06 2.33 0.13
CA GLN A 46 -9.61 1.14 0.78
C GLN A 46 -8.55 0.29 1.49
N THR A 47 -7.32 0.31 1.00
CA THR A 47 -6.21 -0.47 1.56
C THR A 47 -5.35 0.31 2.56
N LEU A 48 -5.39 1.65 2.52
CA LEU A 48 -4.65 2.54 3.41
C LEU A 48 -4.87 2.22 4.89
N VAL A 49 -6.12 2.19 5.35
CA VAL A 49 -6.42 1.96 6.77
C VAL A 49 -5.91 0.59 7.23
N ARG A 50 -6.06 -0.44 6.39
CA ARG A 50 -5.55 -1.78 6.69
C ARG A 50 -4.03 -1.77 6.78
N SER A 51 -3.34 -1.26 5.75
CA SER A 51 -1.87 -1.25 5.67
C SER A 51 -1.26 -0.41 6.82
N ILE A 52 -1.86 0.73 7.15
CA ILE A 52 -1.46 1.53 8.31
C ILE A 52 -1.63 0.72 9.60
N ASN A 53 -2.78 0.12 9.83
CA ASN A 53 -3.04 -0.65 11.05
C ASN A 53 -2.08 -1.84 11.20
N THR A 54 -1.86 -2.60 10.13
CA THR A 54 -0.92 -3.73 10.15
C THR A 54 0.53 -3.28 10.31
N SER A 55 0.91 -2.13 9.74
CA SER A 55 2.24 -1.53 9.90
C SER A 55 2.50 -1.10 11.34
N ILE A 56 1.53 -0.44 12.00
CA ILE A 56 1.66 0.02 13.37
C ILE A 56 1.81 -1.19 14.31
N VAL A 57 0.98 -2.22 14.15
CA VAL A 57 1.06 -3.45 14.94
C VAL A 57 2.39 -4.18 14.75
N ALA A 58 3.03 -4.08 13.58
CA ALA A 58 4.34 -4.66 13.32
C ALA A 58 5.51 -3.79 13.82
N VAL A 59 5.43 -2.46 13.70
CA VAL A 59 6.48 -1.53 14.13
C VAL A 59 6.54 -1.39 15.64
N LEU A 60 5.40 -1.36 16.35
CA LEU A 60 5.39 -1.13 17.80
C LEU A 60 6.25 -2.15 18.59
N PRO A 61 6.10 -3.48 18.38
CA PRO A 61 6.91 -4.46 19.10
C PRO A 61 8.37 -4.44 18.66
N THR A 62 8.63 -4.33 17.36
CA THR A 62 10.00 -4.36 16.81
C THR A 62 10.78 -3.13 17.24
N ALA A 63 10.16 -1.95 17.23
CA ALA A 63 10.73 -0.72 17.76
C ALA A 63 10.91 -0.78 19.28
N SER A 64 9.97 -1.35 20.03
CA SER A 64 10.12 -1.56 21.48
C SER A 64 11.31 -2.46 21.80
N ILE A 65 11.50 -3.56 21.06
CA ILE A 65 12.67 -4.43 21.21
C ILE A 65 13.95 -3.69 20.80
N LEU A 66 13.92 -2.88 19.75
CA LEU A 66 15.09 -2.11 19.33
C LEU A 66 15.50 -1.08 20.40
N LEU A 67 14.54 -0.33 20.95
CA LEU A 67 14.80 0.72 21.94
C LEU A 67 15.14 0.14 23.31
N ILE A 68 14.32 -0.76 23.83
CA ILE A 68 14.49 -1.36 25.18
C ILE A 68 15.62 -2.40 25.14
N GLY A 69 15.64 -3.26 24.12
CA GLY A 69 16.63 -4.32 23.99
C GLY A 69 18.04 -3.83 23.65
N SER A 70 18.19 -2.72 22.91
CA SER A 70 19.53 -2.16 22.67
C SER A 70 20.11 -1.42 23.89
N VAL A 71 19.25 -0.84 24.74
CA VAL A 71 19.70 -0.05 25.90
C VAL A 71 19.89 -0.91 27.16
N LEU A 72 19.05 -1.93 27.39
CA LEU A 72 19.03 -2.69 28.66
C LEU A 72 19.70 -4.07 28.60
N LEU A 73 19.66 -4.76 27.45
CA LEU A 73 19.95 -6.20 27.41
C LEU A 73 21.27 -6.57 26.73
N GLY A 74 21.94 -5.64 26.05
CA GLY A 74 23.25 -5.90 25.40
C GLY A 74 23.21 -7.01 24.34
N ALA A 75 22.04 -7.44 23.90
CA ALA A 75 21.85 -8.54 22.97
C ALA A 75 22.10 -8.07 21.53
N GLY A 76 23.36 -8.12 21.08
CA GLY A 76 23.77 -7.65 19.75
C GLY A 76 22.98 -8.28 18.60
N THR A 77 22.72 -9.59 18.66
CA THR A 77 21.97 -10.30 17.61
C THR A 77 20.49 -9.90 17.56
N LEU A 78 19.86 -9.64 18.72
CA LEU A 78 18.46 -9.25 18.79
C LEU A 78 18.27 -7.81 18.27
N ARG A 79 19.25 -6.95 18.49
CA ARG A 79 19.30 -5.58 17.96
C ARG A 79 19.36 -5.58 16.43
N ASP A 80 20.22 -6.40 15.82
CA ASP A 80 20.35 -6.45 14.36
C ASP A 80 19.06 -6.93 13.68
N ILE A 81 18.38 -7.91 14.29
CA ILE A 81 17.08 -8.39 13.81
C ILE A 81 16.01 -7.32 13.97
N ALA A 82 15.93 -6.66 15.14
CA ALA A 82 14.94 -5.62 15.39
C ALA A 82 15.15 -4.41 14.46
N LEU A 83 16.40 -4.00 14.22
CA LEU A 83 16.73 -2.91 13.29
C LEU A 83 16.30 -3.25 11.86
N ALA A 84 16.61 -4.46 11.39
CA ALA A 84 16.21 -4.92 10.06
C ALA A 84 14.68 -4.96 9.91
N LEU A 85 13.96 -5.43 10.93
CA LEU A 85 12.49 -5.48 10.92
C LEU A 85 11.87 -4.08 10.98
N THR A 86 12.33 -3.20 11.87
CA THR A 86 11.75 -1.85 12.01
C THR A 86 11.96 -1.01 10.75
N VAL A 87 13.20 -0.91 10.25
CA VAL A 87 13.50 -0.15 9.01
C VAL A 87 12.76 -0.77 7.84
N GLY A 88 12.83 -2.10 7.75
CA GLY A 88 12.20 -2.87 6.71
C GLY A 88 10.69 -2.66 6.65
N THR A 89 10.00 -2.67 7.79
CA THR A 89 8.55 -2.51 7.86
C THR A 89 8.16 -1.10 7.43
N ILE A 90 8.86 -0.07 7.90
CA ILE A 90 8.59 1.32 7.52
C ILE A 90 8.75 1.54 6.01
N VAL A 91 9.86 1.05 5.44
CA VAL A 91 10.12 1.16 4.01
C VAL A 91 9.13 0.33 3.21
N GLY A 92 8.80 -0.88 3.68
CA GLY A 92 7.87 -1.80 3.03
C GLY A 92 6.47 -1.24 2.91
N THR A 93 5.91 -0.67 3.98
CA THR A 93 4.56 -0.09 3.96
C THR A 93 4.49 1.25 3.24
N TYR A 94 5.55 2.06 3.28
CA TYR A 94 5.61 3.24 2.42
C TYR A 94 5.65 2.82 0.94
N SER A 95 6.53 1.87 0.59
CA SER A 95 6.68 1.37 -0.76
C SER A 95 5.38 0.79 -1.32
N SER A 96 4.71 -0.09 -0.57
CA SER A 96 3.47 -0.75 -1.02
C SER A 96 2.35 0.26 -1.30
N ILE A 97 2.13 1.23 -0.41
CA ILE A 97 1.04 2.22 -0.54
C ILE A 97 1.30 3.17 -1.71
N PHE A 98 2.52 3.71 -1.81
CA PHE A 98 2.83 4.76 -2.77
C PHE A 98 3.27 4.26 -4.14
N LEU A 99 3.83 3.04 -4.24
CA LEU A 99 4.27 2.47 -5.52
C LEU A 99 3.23 1.58 -6.18
N ALA A 100 2.29 0.97 -5.45
CA ALA A 100 1.31 0.06 -6.07
C ALA A 100 0.44 0.73 -7.13
N ALA A 101 -0.08 1.94 -6.84
CA ALA A 101 -0.87 2.72 -7.79
C ALA A 101 -0.10 3.06 -9.08
N PRO A 102 1.07 3.73 -9.05
CA PRO A 102 1.81 4.07 -10.26
C PRO A 102 2.34 2.82 -10.98
N LEU A 103 2.76 1.76 -10.27
CA LEU A 103 3.20 0.52 -10.90
C LEU A 103 2.07 -0.15 -11.67
N TYR A 104 0.88 -0.23 -11.09
CA TYR A 104 -0.28 -0.81 -11.77
C TYR A 104 -0.67 0.02 -13.00
N VAL A 105 -0.69 1.35 -12.88
CA VAL A 105 -0.93 2.25 -14.02
C VAL A 105 0.12 2.00 -15.10
N HIS A 106 1.41 1.92 -14.74
CA HIS A 106 2.50 1.72 -15.70
C HIS A 106 2.41 0.39 -16.45
N LEU A 107 2.07 -0.70 -15.76
CA LEU A 107 1.84 -2.02 -16.37
C LEU A 107 0.67 -2.00 -17.37
N ARG A 108 -0.38 -1.23 -17.05
CA ARG A 108 -1.65 -1.19 -17.80
C ARG A 108 -1.74 -0.06 -18.84
N GLN A 109 -0.83 0.92 -18.82
CA GLN A 109 -0.78 2.10 -19.71
C GLN A 109 -0.77 1.73 -21.21
N ASN A 110 -0.21 0.58 -21.56
CA ASN A 110 -0.10 0.13 -22.95
C ASN A 110 -1.32 -0.65 -23.44
N GLU A 111 -2.27 -0.99 -22.56
CA GLU A 111 -3.48 -1.70 -22.96
C GLU A 111 -4.46 -0.76 -23.69
N PRO A 112 -5.04 -1.18 -24.83
CA PRO A 112 -5.96 -0.36 -25.62
C PRO A 112 -7.25 -0.01 -24.86
N GLU A 113 -7.65 -0.82 -23.87
CA GLU A 113 -8.83 -0.58 -23.03
C GLU A 113 -8.64 0.62 -22.08
N VAL A 114 -7.44 0.76 -21.52
CA VAL A 114 -7.08 1.84 -20.58
C VAL A 114 -6.95 3.18 -21.31
N LYS A 115 -6.41 3.18 -22.54
CA LYS A 115 -6.37 4.37 -23.41
C LYS A 115 -7.76 4.90 -23.77
N LYS A 116 -8.76 4.01 -23.93
CA LYS A 116 -10.16 4.41 -24.18
C LYS A 116 -10.82 5.03 -22.93
N GLN A 117 -10.53 4.52 -21.73
CA GLN A 117 -11.09 5.06 -20.49
C GLN A 117 -10.50 6.44 -20.10
N GLY A 118 -9.23 6.71 -20.41
CA GLY A 118 -8.59 8.02 -20.14
C GLY A 118 -9.17 9.19 -20.95
N SER A 119 -9.87 8.89 -22.05
CA SER A 119 -10.49 9.89 -22.93
C SER A 119 -11.93 10.25 -22.53
N ARG A 120 -12.51 9.62 -21.49
CA ARG A 120 -13.87 9.94 -21.02
C ARG A 120 -13.87 11.31 -20.32
N PRO A 121 -14.73 12.26 -20.72
CA PRO A 121 -14.82 13.56 -20.07
C PRO A 121 -15.04 13.36 -18.57
N ARG A 122 -14.23 14.06 -17.77
CA ARG A 122 -14.31 14.11 -16.31
C ARG A 122 -15.76 14.46 -15.95
N VAL A 123 -16.56 13.47 -15.56
CA VAL A 123 -17.89 13.74 -15.02
C VAL A 123 -17.63 14.49 -13.73
N ALA A 124 -17.84 15.81 -13.78
CA ALA A 124 -17.71 16.71 -12.66
C ALA A 124 -18.63 16.17 -11.55
N ARG A 125 -18.03 15.56 -10.53
CA ARG A 125 -18.78 15.20 -9.34
C ARG A 125 -19.00 16.49 -8.58
N THR A 126 -20.20 17.03 -8.75
CA THR A 126 -20.83 18.00 -7.87
C THR A 126 -20.46 17.68 -6.43
N GLU A 127 -19.96 18.70 -5.75
CA GLU A 127 -19.83 18.77 -4.30
C GLU A 127 -21.14 18.28 -3.67
N SER A 128 -21.15 17.03 -3.20
CA SER A 128 -22.23 16.49 -2.39
C SER A 128 -21.61 16.14 -1.06
N GLY A 129 -21.81 17.05 -0.11
CA GLY A 129 -21.23 17.00 1.21
C GLY A 129 -21.33 18.29 2.01
N ALA A 130 -22.13 19.27 1.58
CA ALA A 130 -22.71 20.22 2.52
C ALA A 130 -23.80 19.48 3.33
N VAL A 131 -23.44 18.94 4.49
CA VAL A 131 -24.41 18.65 5.56
C VAL A 131 -23.77 19.02 6.89
N ARG A 132 -24.25 20.17 7.38
CA ARG A 132 -24.47 20.60 8.77
C ARG A 132 -24.14 19.59 9.87
#